data_AF-A0A7X8CXI2-F1
#
_entry.id   AF-A0A7X8CXI2-F1
#
_cell.length_a   1.000
_cell.length_b   1.000
_cell.length_c   1.000
_cell.angle_alpha   90.00
_cell.angle_beta   90.00
_cell.angle_gamma   90.00
#
_symmetry.space_group_name_H-M   'P 1'
#
loop_
_entity.id
_entity.type
_entity.pdbx_description
1 polymer ?
#
loop_
_entity_poly.entity_id
_entity_poly.type
_entity_poly.pdbx_seq_one_letter_code
_entity_poly.pdbx_strand_id
1 'polypeptide(L)'
;MTLLKALDSRIRFPSTLALSGGGGKTTALFALARELAARGARVLVTTTTRIRDPRGEGRRIDGFLEVPDPAGALPGDPSGLLPSGGGAGSGDAAGGKGPPGRGSVSVLCAGVEDGKLVGVGAGIFPALAASGRWDAILAEADGARMRPVKAPAPYEPVWPVGVSVALGVIGLDCLGRPLDNRVAHRPELLGARVGLEPGGPIELGHLLLLARNPEGLFRGAPMEARRILVLNKADLRPDLDPGTLAAEAAAGLAGLGSAAPTGPQESPSARIDPGLPAGIDLVLVCSLADPDPERRVRAARAVFGDGPGGVY
;
A
#
# COMPACT_ATOMS: atom_id res chain seq x y z
N MET A 1 2.14 4.67 18.22
CA MET A 1 2.44 5.88 17.43
C MET A 1 1.51 5.98 16.22
N THR A 2 1.50 7.12 15.52
CA THR A 2 0.78 7.27 14.24
C THR A 2 1.43 6.51 13.08
N LEU A 3 0.68 6.26 12.00
CA LEU A 3 1.21 5.61 10.81
C LEU A 3 2.29 6.50 10.17
N LEU A 4 2.03 7.80 10.08
CA LEU A 4 2.98 8.76 9.53
C LEU A 4 4.29 8.78 10.33
N LYS A 5 4.25 8.78 11.67
CA LYS A 5 5.46 8.72 12.52
C LYS A 5 6.30 7.46 12.26
N ALA A 6 5.65 6.31 12.08
CA ALA A 6 6.34 5.05 11.79
C ALA A 6 7.00 5.04 10.40
N LEU A 7 6.43 5.76 9.44
CA LEU A 7 6.97 5.90 8.09
C LEU A 7 8.01 7.04 7.97
N ASP A 8 7.97 8.01 8.90
CA ASP A 8 8.52 9.37 8.84
C ASP A 8 10.03 9.45 8.62
N SER A 9 10.81 8.48 9.07
CA SER A 9 12.26 8.68 9.20
C SER A 9 12.98 9.05 7.90
N ARG A 10 12.37 8.84 6.71
CA ARG A 10 12.97 9.15 5.39
C ARG A 10 11.96 9.45 4.25
N ILE A 11 10.67 9.75 4.49
CA ILE A 11 9.77 10.11 3.37
C ILE A 11 10.19 11.46 2.80
N ARG A 12 10.66 11.48 1.55
CA ARG A 12 10.95 12.72 0.81
C ARG A 12 9.69 13.21 0.12
N PHE A 13 9.33 14.47 0.34
CA PHE A 13 8.21 15.13 -0.33
C PHE A 13 8.71 15.94 -1.55
N PRO A 14 7.95 15.99 -2.66
CA PRO A 14 6.69 15.28 -2.88
C PRO A 14 6.91 13.76 -2.99
N SER A 15 5.97 12.97 -2.44
CA SER A 15 6.04 11.50 -2.48
C SER A 15 4.79 10.90 -3.10
N THR A 16 5.00 9.85 -3.88
CA THR A 16 3.94 8.95 -4.34
C THR A 16 4.03 7.67 -3.52
N LEU A 17 3.00 7.38 -2.73
CA LEU A 17 2.91 6.15 -1.95
C LEU A 17 1.77 5.30 -2.49
N ALA A 18 1.98 3.99 -2.54
CA ALA A 18 0.96 3.07 -3.02
C ALA A 18 0.81 1.85 -2.13
N LEU A 19 -0.41 1.33 -2.05
CA LEU A 19 -0.77 0.21 -1.20
C LEU A 19 -1.26 -0.98 -2.04
N SER A 20 -0.72 -2.17 -1.77
CA SER A 20 -1.14 -3.46 -2.33
C SER A 20 -1.54 -4.46 -1.23
N GLY A 21 -2.19 -5.56 -1.61
CA GLY A 21 -2.54 -6.64 -0.68
C GLY A 21 -3.98 -6.65 -0.17
N GLY A 22 -4.18 -7.08 1.06
CA GLY A 22 -5.49 -7.26 1.71
C GLY A 22 -5.58 -6.60 3.09
N GLY A 23 -6.73 -6.69 3.74
CA GLY A 23 -6.81 -6.40 5.18
C GLY A 23 -6.65 -4.93 5.59
N GLY A 24 -7.30 -3.98 4.89
CA GLY A 24 -7.45 -2.61 5.38
C GLY A 24 -6.73 -1.52 4.58
N LYS A 25 -6.35 -1.79 3.33
CA LYS A 25 -5.67 -0.82 2.44
C LYS A 25 -6.35 0.55 2.37
N THR A 26 -7.64 0.60 2.05
CA THR A 26 -8.39 1.86 1.98
C THR A 26 -8.41 2.58 3.35
N THR A 27 -8.45 1.82 4.46
CA THR A 27 -8.36 2.41 5.81
C THR A 27 -6.97 3.01 6.05
N ALA A 28 -5.90 2.30 5.70
CA ALA A 28 -4.52 2.79 5.76
C ALA A 28 -4.32 4.06 4.91
N LEU A 29 -4.83 4.04 3.68
CA LEU A 29 -4.78 5.12 2.70
C LEU A 29 -5.36 6.43 3.29
N PHE A 30 -6.58 6.38 3.82
CA PHE A 30 -7.23 7.56 4.41
C PHE A 30 -6.73 7.89 5.83
N ALA A 31 -6.20 6.94 6.59
CA ALA A 31 -5.52 7.23 7.86
C ALA A 31 -4.26 8.06 7.60
N LEU A 32 -3.42 7.62 6.66
CA LEU A 32 -2.21 8.34 6.27
C LEU A 32 -2.53 9.71 5.66
N ALA A 33 -3.55 9.79 4.79
CA ALA A 33 -3.98 11.06 4.21
C ALA A 33 -4.32 12.11 5.26
N ARG A 34 -5.10 11.72 6.29
CA ARG A 34 -5.49 12.61 7.39
C ARG A 34 -4.30 13.02 8.26
N GLU A 35 -3.40 12.09 8.54
CA GLU A 35 -2.20 12.39 9.34
C GLU A 35 -1.25 13.35 8.62
N LEU A 36 -1.08 13.21 7.30
CA LEU A 36 -0.32 14.15 6.46
C LEU A 36 -1.01 15.51 6.39
N ALA A 37 -2.33 15.54 6.16
CA ALA A 37 -3.11 16.76 6.13
C ALA A 37 -3.09 17.50 7.48
N ALA A 38 -3.12 16.78 8.61
CA ALA A 38 -2.98 17.37 9.94
C ALA A 38 -1.63 18.07 10.15
N ARG A 39 -0.59 17.70 9.38
CA ARG A 39 0.71 18.40 9.33
C ARG A 39 0.77 19.52 8.26
N GLY A 40 -0.37 19.89 7.69
CA GLY A 40 -0.49 20.97 6.71
C GLY A 40 -0.18 20.59 5.26
N ALA A 41 0.04 19.30 4.96
CA ALA A 41 0.26 18.82 3.59
C ALA A 41 -1.03 18.86 2.76
N ARG A 42 -0.89 19.11 1.46
CA ARG A 42 -1.95 18.94 0.46
C ARG A 42 -1.87 17.52 -0.07
N VAL A 43 -2.85 16.69 0.25
CA VAL A 43 -2.81 15.26 -0.06
C VAL A 43 -3.80 14.95 -1.18
N LEU A 44 -3.34 14.20 -2.18
CA LEU A 44 -4.18 13.58 -3.19
C LEU A 44 -4.37 12.10 -2.86
N VAL A 45 -5.61 11.63 -2.82
CA VAL A 45 -5.97 10.22 -2.69
C VAL A 45 -6.57 9.74 -4.00
N THR A 46 -6.11 8.60 -4.50
CA THR A 46 -6.62 8.00 -5.73
C THR A 46 -6.47 6.48 -5.70
N THR A 47 -6.76 5.82 -6.82
CA THR A 47 -6.52 4.39 -7.04
C THR A 47 -6.20 4.16 -8.51
N THR A 48 -5.42 3.11 -8.79
CA THR A 48 -5.23 2.58 -10.16
C THR A 48 -6.24 1.49 -10.51
N THR A 49 -7.09 1.08 -9.55
CA THR A 49 -8.12 0.05 -9.74
C THR A 49 -9.49 0.57 -9.30
N ARG A 50 -10.24 -0.15 -8.47
CA ARG A 50 -11.53 0.32 -7.94
C ARG A 50 -11.51 0.30 -6.43
N ILE A 51 -11.82 1.44 -5.82
CA ILE A 51 -12.03 1.55 -4.36
C ILE A 51 -13.47 1.98 -4.08
N ARG A 52 -13.97 1.70 -2.88
CA ARG A 52 -15.28 2.22 -2.47
C ARG A 52 -15.27 3.75 -2.49
N ASP A 53 -16.39 4.36 -2.87
CA ASP A 53 -16.52 5.81 -2.83
C ASP A 53 -16.44 6.30 -1.37
N PRO A 54 -15.39 7.05 -1.00
CA PRO A 54 -15.18 7.53 0.36
C PRO A 54 -16.28 8.50 0.83
N ARG A 55 -17.04 9.12 -0.08
CA ARG A 55 -18.18 9.98 0.25
C ARG A 55 -19.32 9.20 0.90
N GLY A 56 -19.54 7.96 0.46
CA GLY A 56 -20.52 7.05 1.06
C GLY A 56 -20.12 6.52 2.44
N GLU A 57 -18.85 6.73 2.85
CA GLU A 57 -18.30 6.26 4.13
C GLU A 57 -18.16 7.39 5.16
N GLY A 58 -18.70 8.59 4.89
CA GLY A 58 -18.63 9.74 5.79
C GLY A 58 -17.21 10.28 5.99
N ARG A 59 -16.28 10.00 5.08
CA ARG A 59 -14.89 10.47 5.17
C ARG A 59 -14.83 11.96 4.82
N ARG A 60 -14.05 12.72 5.59
CA ARG A 60 -13.77 14.13 5.28
C ARG A 60 -12.93 14.21 4.01
N ILE A 61 -13.48 14.89 3.00
CA ILE A 61 -12.86 15.16 1.71
C ILE A 61 -13.04 16.65 1.43
N ASP A 62 -11.94 17.36 1.20
CA ASP A 62 -11.94 18.81 0.98
C ASP A 62 -12.03 19.16 -0.52
N GLY A 63 -11.75 18.21 -1.40
CA GLY A 63 -11.89 18.37 -2.86
C GLY A 63 -12.11 17.04 -3.56
N PHE A 64 -12.92 17.04 -4.62
CA PHE A 64 -13.21 15.86 -5.42
C PHE A 64 -13.01 16.21 -6.89
N LEU A 65 -12.12 15.49 -7.56
CA LEU A 65 -11.77 15.69 -8.96
C LEU A 65 -12.13 14.43 -9.74
N GLU A 66 -12.98 14.60 -10.72
CA GLU A 66 -13.28 13.56 -11.69
C GLU A 66 -12.67 13.96 -13.03
N VAL A 67 -11.71 13.17 -13.49
CA VAL A 67 -11.02 13.39 -14.76
C VAL A 67 -11.29 12.17 -15.63
N PRO A 68 -12.22 12.25 -16.59
CA PRO A 68 -12.55 11.12 -17.46
C PRO A 68 -11.30 10.63 -18.19
N ASP A 69 -10.79 9.47 -17.77
CA ASP A 69 -9.72 8.74 -18.45
C ASP A 69 -9.94 7.24 -18.24
N PRO A 70 -10.92 6.65 -18.95
CA PRO A 70 -11.38 5.30 -18.65
C PRO A 70 -10.38 4.19 -19.02
N ALA A 71 -9.26 4.50 -19.68
CA ALA A 71 -8.33 3.47 -20.19
C ALA A 71 -6.87 3.92 -20.38
N GLY A 72 -6.42 5.01 -19.75
CA GLY A 72 -5.03 5.50 -19.92
C GLY A 72 -4.80 6.13 -21.31
N ALA A 73 -5.84 6.75 -21.87
CA ALA A 73 -5.85 7.35 -23.20
C ALA A 73 -5.53 8.85 -23.15
N LEU A 74 -4.57 9.24 -22.31
CA LEU A 74 -3.99 10.59 -22.36
C LEU A 74 -2.63 10.56 -23.05
N PRO A 75 -2.59 10.65 -24.40
CA PRO A 75 -1.40 11.04 -25.11
C PRO A 75 -1.22 12.56 -24.94
N GLY A 76 -0.31 12.97 -24.05
CA GLY A 76 0.02 14.38 -23.82
C GLY A 76 0.18 14.73 -22.34
N ASP A 77 0.63 15.96 -22.07
CA ASP A 77 0.76 16.51 -20.73
C ASP A 77 -0.65 16.61 -20.04
N PRO A 78 -0.94 15.80 -19.02
CA PRO A 78 -2.21 15.82 -18.28
C PRO A 78 -2.43 17.11 -17.48
N SER A 79 -1.45 18.03 -17.44
CA SER A 79 -1.55 19.31 -16.73
C SER A 79 -2.76 20.15 -17.16
N GLY A 80 -3.22 20.01 -18.41
CA GLY A 80 -4.41 20.69 -18.93
C GLY A 80 -5.76 20.05 -18.57
N LEU A 81 -5.77 18.82 -18.04
CA LEU A 81 -6.97 18.11 -17.57
C LEU A 81 -7.14 18.20 -16.06
N LEU A 82 -6.05 18.44 -15.34
CA LEU A 82 -6.14 19.08 -14.05
C LEU A 82 -6.79 20.45 -14.28
N PRO A 83 -7.78 20.90 -13.49
CA PRO A 83 -8.48 22.14 -13.76
C PRO A 83 -7.50 23.32 -13.85
N SER A 84 -7.07 23.62 -15.07
CA SER A 84 -6.42 24.82 -15.53
C SER A 84 -7.56 25.75 -15.90
N GLY A 85 -7.67 26.86 -15.18
CA GLY A 85 -8.90 27.64 -15.11
C GLY A 85 -9.60 27.90 -16.45
N GLY A 86 -10.93 27.77 -16.43
CA GLY A 86 -11.85 28.31 -17.43
C GLY A 86 -12.47 27.27 -18.35
N GLY A 87 -13.75 26.97 -18.14
CA GLY A 87 -14.58 26.19 -19.07
C GLY A 87 -15.82 25.64 -18.38
N ALA A 88 -16.96 26.29 -18.58
CA ALA A 88 -18.22 26.02 -17.90
C ALA A 88 -18.83 24.66 -18.25
N GLY A 89 -19.27 23.93 -17.22
CA GLY A 89 -20.13 22.75 -17.32
C GLY A 89 -20.77 22.50 -15.96
N SER A 90 -22.09 22.54 -15.90
CA SER A 90 -22.94 22.66 -14.72
C SER A 90 -22.84 21.52 -13.71
N GLY A 91 -22.62 21.87 -12.43
CA GLY A 91 -22.85 21.00 -11.27
C GLY A 91 -21.87 21.33 -10.14
N ASP A 92 -22.34 22.05 -9.10
CA ASP A 92 -21.55 22.53 -7.97
C ASP A 92 -20.67 21.47 -7.28
N ALA A 93 -19.33 21.59 -7.43
CA ALA A 93 -18.34 21.19 -6.44
C ALA A 93 -16.95 21.80 -6.74
N ALA A 94 -16.61 22.89 -6.04
CA ALA A 94 -15.25 23.33 -5.67
C ALA A 94 -14.13 23.28 -6.75
N GLY A 95 -14.31 23.94 -7.90
CA GLY A 95 -13.25 24.23 -8.87
C GLY A 95 -12.47 25.52 -8.57
N GLY A 96 -11.71 25.56 -7.47
CA GLY A 96 -10.80 26.69 -7.21
C GLY A 96 -9.59 26.67 -8.16
N LYS A 97 -9.27 27.82 -8.79
CA LYS A 97 -8.13 27.98 -9.75
C LYS A 97 -6.73 27.76 -9.14
N GLY A 98 -6.63 27.63 -7.82
CA GLY A 98 -5.36 27.47 -7.09
C GLY A 98 -5.07 26.03 -6.66
N PRO A 99 -3.89 25.78 -6.06
CA PRO A 99 -3.69 24.54 -5.31
C PRO A 99 -4.72 24.42 -4.17
N PRO A 100 -5.05 23.19 -3.73
CA PRO A 100 -5.86 23.00 -2.53
C PRO A 100 -5.29 23.74 -1.32
N GLY A 101 -6.16 24.14 -0.39
CA GLY A 101 -5.73 24.74 0.88
C GLY A 101 -4.76 23.82 1.63
N ARG A 102 -3.87 24.38 2.45
CA ARG A 102 -2.98 23.57 3.30
C ARG A 102 -3.81 22.67 4.22
N GLY A 103 -3.32 21.46 4.44
CA GLY A 103 -3.99 20.46 5.28
C GLY A 103 -5.29 19.91 4.70
N SER A 104 -5.40 19.87 3.37
CA SER A 104 -6.55 19.34 2.65
C SER A 104 -6.32 17.91 2.17
N VAL A 105 -7.39 17.12 2.12
CA VAL A 105 -7.45 15.83 1.41
C VAL A 105 -8.34 15.96 0.18
N SER A 106 -7.75 15.83 -1.00
CA SER A 106 -8.47 15.75 -2.28
C SER A 106 -8.56 14.30 -2.76
N VAL A 107 -9.62 13.95 -3.48
CA VAL A 107 -9.79 12.65 -4.14
C VAL A 107 -9.79 12.84 -5.66
N LEU A 108 -9.08 11.98 -6.39
CA LEU A 108 -9.09 11.92 -7.85
C LEU A 108 -9.55 10.55 -8.34
N CYS A 109 -10.47 10.53 -9.31
CA CYS A 109 -10.93 9.33 -9.99
C CYS A 109 -11.22 9.58 -11.47
N ALA A 110 -11.30 8.49 -12.26
CA ALA A 110 -11.73 8.53 -13.65
C ALA A 110 -13.26 8.52 -13.83
N GLY A 111 -13.99 8.23 -12.75
CA GLY A 111 -15.44 8.14 -12.74
C GLY A 111 -15.95 7.48 -11.46
N VAL A 112 -17.27 7.38 -11.33
CA VAL A 112 -17.92 6.68 -10.21
C VAL A 112 -18.96 5.70 -10.75
N GLU A 113 -18.79 4.42 -10.42
CA GLU A 113 -19.65 3.32 -10.88
C GLU A 113 -20.01 2.43 -9.69
N ASP A 114 -21.29 2.12 -9.50
CA ASP A 114 -21.79 1.19 -8.46
C ASP A 114 -21.22 1.47 -7.05
N GLY A 115 -21.15 2.75 -6.67
CA GLY A 115 -20.61 3.18 -5.37
C GLY A 115 -19.10 2.97 -5.23
N LYS A 116 -18.37 2.83 -6.34
CA LYS A 116 -16.91 2.72 -6.38
C LYS A 116 -16.32 3.80 -7.27
N LEU A 117 -15.16 4.31 -6.86
CA LEU A 117 -14.32 5.13 -7.72
C LEU A 117 -13.66 4.25 -8.78
N VAL A 118 -13.73 4.68 -10.03
CA VAL A 118 -12.94 4.14 -11.13
C VAL A 118 -11.55 4.78 -11.06
N GLY A 119 -10.52 3.95 -11.06
CA GLY A 119 -9.14 4.39 -10.94
C GLY A 119 -8.61 5.08 -12.19
N VAL A 120 -7.54 5.83 -11.99
CA VAL A 120 -6.83 6.54 -13.06
C VAL A 120 -5.65 5.69 -13.56
N GLY A 121 -5.25 5.89 -14.82
CA GLY A 121 -4.11 5.18 -15.39
C GLY A 121 -2.80 5.48 -14.66
N ALA A 122 -1.93 4.48 -14.49
CA ALA A 122 -0.65 4.64 -13.79
C ALA A 122 0.27 5.72 -14.41
N GLY A 123 0.11 6.02 -15.71
CA GLY A 123 0.88 7.02 -16.44
C GLY A 123 0.58 8.48 -16.08
N ILE A 124 -0.52 8.78 -15.39
CA ILE A 124 -0.86 10.16 -15.00
C ILE A 124 -0.06 10.66 -13.78
N PHE A 125 0.47 9.75 -12.97
CA PHE A 125 1.12 10.07 -11.70
C PHE A 125 2.34 11.00 -11.81
N PRO A 126 3.23 10.85 -12.82
CA PRO A 126 4.31 11.81 -13.05
C PRO A 126 3.81 13.25 -13.26
N ALA A 127 2.71 13.43 -13.99
CA ALA A 127 2.12 14.75 -14.22
C ALA A 127 1.46 15.31 -12.94
N LEU A 128 0.76 14.46 -12.18
CA LEU A 128 0.22 14.83 -10.87
C LEU A 128 1.34 15.32 -9.94
N ALA A 129 2.46 14.59 -9.91
CA ALA A 129 3.62 14.96 -9.10
C ALA A 129 4.28 16.25 -9.60
N ALA A 130 4.46 16.41 -10.92
CA ALA A 130 5.06 17.60 -11.53
C ALA A 130 4.21 18.86 -11.38
N SER A 131 2.89 18.73 -11.19
CA SER A 131 1.97 19.86 -11.03
C SER A 131 2.26 20.76 -9.81
N GLY A 132 2.95 20.24 -8.79
CA GLY A 132 3.23 20.97 -7.54
C GLY A 132 1.98 21.32 -6.71
N ARG A 133 0.80 20.82 -7.10
CA ARG A 133 -0.47 21.10 -6.41
C ARG A 133 -0.61 20.31 -5.10
N TRP A 134 0.01 19.12 -5.05
CA TRP A 134 -0.04 18.23 -3.90
C TRP A 134 1.36 17.92 -3.39
N ASP A 135 1.48 17.85 -2.08
CA ASP A 135 2.72 17.48 -1.40
C ASP A 135 2.85 15.95 -1.31
N ALA A 136 1.72 15.22 -1.30
CA ALA A 136 1.71 13.76 -1.29
C ALA A 136 0.60 13.19 -2.16
N ILE A 137 0.90 12.12 -2.89
CA ILE A 137 -0.05 11.36 -3.70
C ILE A 137 -0.12 9.94 -3.16
N LEU A 138 -1.30 9.52 -2.73
CA LEU A 138 -1.55 8.20 -2.15
C LEU A 138 -2.47 7.39 -3.08
N ALA A 139 -2.10 6.17 -3.40
CA ALA A 139 -2.88 5.30 -4.28
C ALA A 139 -3.13 3.90 -3.71
N GLU A 140 -4.34 3.37 -3.90
CA GLU A 140 -4.57 1.92 -3.79
C GLU A 140 -4.28 1.27 -5.16
N ALA A 141 -3.36 0.30 -5.19
CA ALA A 141 -2.82 -0.30 -6.40
C ALA A 141 -3.54 -1.59 -6.85
N ASP A 142 -4.44 -2.12 -6.02
CA ASP A 142 -5.18 -3.37 -6.31
C ASP A 142 -6.47 -3.57 -5.48
N GLY A 143 -7.33 -4.46 -5.97
CA GLY A 143 -8.56 -4.87 -5.28
C GLY A 143 -8.39 -6.17 -4.47
N ALA A 144 -8.96 -6.21 -3.26
CA ALA A 144 -8.92 -7.39 -2.38
C ALA A 144 -10.28 -7.96 -1.99
N ARG A 145 -11.39 -7.35 -2.46
CA ARG A 145 -12.77 -7.72 -2.06
C ARG A 145 -12.96 -7.85 -0.54
N MET A 146 -12.35 -6.94 0.23
CA MET A 146 -12.37 -6.92 1.71
C MET A 146 -11.76 -8.16 2.39
N ARG A 147 -11.00 -8.99 1.65
CA ARG A 147 -10.33 -10.15 2.23
C ARG A 147 -9.08 -9.75 3.03
N PRO A 148 -8.80 -10.43 4.15
CA PRO A 148 -7.58 -10.24 4.95
C PRO A 148 -6.27 -10.32 4.15
N VAL A 149 -6.16 -11.28 3.23
CA VAL A 149 -4.94 -11.56 2.47
C VAL A 149 -5.26 -11.82 0.99
N LYS A 150 -4.31 -11.58 0.11
CA LYS A 150 -4.41 -11.95 -1.31
C LYS A 150 -3.06 -12.21 -1.93
N ALA A 151 -3.03 -13.07 -2.94
CA ALA A 151 -1.98 -13.06 -3.95
C ALA A 151 -2.41 -12.23 -5.17
N PRO A 152 -1.52 -11.43 -5.77
CA PRO A 152 -1.86 -10.69 -6.99
C PRO A 152 -2.15 -11.62 -8.17
N ALA A 153 -3.04 -11.17 -9.06
CA ALA A 153 -3.19 -11.75 -10.40
C ALA A 153 -2.08 -11.25 -11.34
N PRO A 154 -1.91 -11.83 -12.54
CA PRO A 154 -0.87 -11.43 -13.49
C PRO A 154 -0.88 -9.96 -13.95
N TYR A 155 -2.00 -9.26 -13.76
CA TYR A 155 -2.16 -7.83 -14.07
C TYR A 155 -2.17 -6.93 -12.82
N GLU A 156 -2.00 -7.50 -11.63
CA GLU A 156 -1.95 -6.77 -10.36
C GLU A 156 -0.58 -6.95 -9.66
N PRO A 157 -0.23 -6.06 -8.74
CA PRO A 157 -0.78 -4.71 -8.55
C PRO A 157 -0.40 -3.77 -9.71
N VAL A 158 -1.23 -2.75 -9.95
CA VAL A 158 -0.93 -1.70 -10.92
C VAL A 158 -0.28 -0.54 -10.17
N TRP A 159 1.06 -0.58 -10.05
CA TRP A 159 1.80 0.46 -9.35
C TRP A 159 1.78 1.79 -10.11
N PRO A 160 1.56 2.92 -9.42
CA PRO A 160 1.83 4.25 -9.96
C PRO A 160 3.26 4.39 -10.48
N VAL A 161 3.44 5.07 -11.61
CA VAL A 161 4.78 5.45 -12.08
C VAL A 161 5.39 6.45 -11.09
N GLY A 162 6.61 6.19 -10.64
CA GLY A 162 7.32 7.04 -9.66
C GLY A 162 6.92 6.80 -8.20
N VAL A 163 6.30 5.66 -7.87
CA VAL A 163 6.07 5.27 -6.47
C VAL A 163 7.39 5.18 -5.70
N SER A 164 7.49 5.90 -4.57
CA SER A 164 8.68 5.93 -3.72
C SER A 164 8.54 5.06 -2.47
N VAL A 165 7.30 4.76 -2.06
CA VAL A 165 7.00 3.84 -0.95
C VAL A 165 5.87 2.91 -1.35
N ALA A 166 6.15 1.61 -1.32
CA ALA A 166 5.18 0.54 -1.52
C ALA A 166 4.81 -0.08 -0.17
N LEU A 167 3.54 -0.02 0.21
CA LEU A 167 3.03 -0.68 1.40
C LEU A 167 2.28 -1.95 1.01
N GLY A 168 2.74 -3.09 1.50
CA GLY A 168 2.06 -4.36 1.37
C GLY A 168 1.24 -4.63 2.63
N VAL A 169 -0.08 -4.63 2.52
CA VAL A 169 -0.97 -4.79 3.69
C VAL A 169 -1.51 -6.22 3.75
N ILE A 170 -1.50 -6.79 4.95
CA ILE A 170 -2.10 -8.08 5.28
C ILE A 170 -2.88 -7.94 6.58
N GLY A 171 -4.10 -8.49 6.65
CA GLY A 171 -4.89 -8.58 7.87
C GLY A 171 -4.53 -9.82 8.69
N LEU A 172 -4.12 -9.63 9.95
CA LEU A 172 -3.77 -10.69 10.90
C LEU A 172 -4.96 -11.56 11.31
N ASP A 173 -6.18 -11.14 10.99
CA ASP A 173 -7.38 -11.95 11.10
C ASP A 173 -7.45 -13.09 10.07
N CYS A 174 -6.41 -13.30 9.24
CA CYS A 174 -6.22 -14.52 8.45
C CYS A 174 -5.47 -15.63 9.18
N LEU A 175 -4.63 -15.30 10.15
CA LEU A 175 -3.73 -16.26 10.79
C LEU A 175 -4.52 -17.33 11.55
N GLY A 176 -4.15 -18.60 11.36
CA GLY A 176 -4.83 -19.79 11.92
C GLY A 176 -6.11 -20.18 11.18
N ARG A 177 -6.57 -19.40 10.20
CA ARG A 177 -7.78 -19.71 9.43
C ARG A 177 -7.44 -20.55 8.19
N PRO A 178 -8.37 -21.40 7.73
CA PRO A 178 -8.17 -22.20 6.52
C PRO A 178 -7.99 -21.32 5.29
N LEU A 179 -7.11 -21.74 4.38
CA LEU A 179 -6.97 -21.14 3.06
C LEU A 179 -8.22 -21.40 2.21
N ASP A 180 -9.12 -20.43 2.18
CA ASP A 180 -10.36 -20.48 1.40
C ASP A 180 -10.78 -19.10 0.86
N ASN A 181 -11.88 -19.06 0.10
CA ASN A 181 -12.44 -17.84 -0.50
C ASN A 181 -13.05 -16.87 0.53
N ARG A 182 -13.20 -17.25 1.80
CA ARG A 182 -13.68 -16.39 2.90
C ARG A 182 -12.52 -15.60 3.50
N VAL A 183 -11.31 -16.15 3.47
CA VAL A 183 -10.09 -15.57 4.08
C VAL A 183 -9.19 -14.91 3.04
N ALA A 184 -9.01 -15.53 1.88
CA ALA A 184 -8.12 -15.05 0.85
C ALA A 184 -8.90 -14.60 -0.39
N HIS A 185 -8.43 -13.53 -1.03
CA HIS A 185 -8.84 -13.23 -2.40
C HIS A 185 -7.92 -13.99 -3.35
N ARG A 186 -8.49 -14.94 -4.11
CA ARG A 186 -7.77 -15.90 -4.97
C ARG A 186 -6.91 -16.88 -4.14
N PRO A 187 -7.53 -17.71 -3.27
CA PRO A 187 -6.80 -18.66 -2.41
C PRO A 187 -5.90 -19.62 -3.21
N GLU A 188 -6.26 -19.95 -4.44
CA GLU A 188 -5.51 -20.84 -5.33
C GLU A 188 -4.17 -20.22 -5.72
N LEU A 189 -4.17 -18.92 -6.07
CA LEU A 189 -2.93 -18.20 -6.33
C LEU A 189 -2.10 -18.07 -5.05
N LEU A 190 -2.73 -17.77 -3.92
CA LEU A 190 -2.03 -17.66 -2.64
C LEU A 190 -1.34 -18.99 -2.28
N GLY A 191 -2.07 -20.10 -2.32
CA GLY A 191 -1.56 -21.43 -2.05
C GLY A 191 -0.36 -21.79 -2.91
N ALA A 192 -0.47 -21.58 -4.22
CA ALA A 192 0.63 -21.83 -5.16
C ALA A 192 1.89 -20.99 -4.89
N ARG A 193 1.76 -19.77 -4.36
CA ARG A 193 2.90 -18.88 -4.07
C ARG A 193 3.61 -19.19 -2.76
N VAL A 194 2.91 -19.81 -1.82
CA VAL A 194 3.42 -20.03 -0.45
C VAL A 194 3.52 -21.52 -0.08
N GLY A 195 3.15 -22.42 -0.99
CA GLY A 195 3.17 -23.87 -0.75
C GLY A 195 2.09 -24.34 0.22
N LEU A 196 0.92 -23.69 0.24
CA LEU A 196 -0.18 -24.02 1.15
C LEU A 196 -1.35 -24.65 0.39
N GLU A 197 -1.72 -25.86 0.78
CA GLU A 197 -2.88 -26.56 0.23
C GLU A 197 -4.21 -25.92 0.66
N PRO A 198 -5.27 -26.00 -0.17
CA PRO A 198 -6.61 -25.53 0.19
C PRO A 198 -7.08 -26.08 1.53
N GLY A 199 -7.65 -25.23 2.37
CA GLY A 199 -8.09 -25.58 3.72
C GLY A 199 -7.00 -25.63 4.79
N GLY A 200 -5.71 -25.61 4.40
CA GLY A 200 -4.60 -25.55 5.35
C GLY A 200 -4.60 -24.24 6.16
N PRO A 201 -4.15 -24.25 7.42
CA PRO A 201 -4.12 -23.06 8.27
C PRO A 201 -3.07 -22.06 7.78
N ILE A 202 -3.46 -20.80 7.63
CA ILE A 202 -2.53 -19.74 7.23
C ILE A 202 -1.67 -19.35 8.45
N GLU A 203 -0.38 -19.61 8.36
CA GLU A 203 0.61 -19.24 9.38
C GLU A 203 1.48 -18.02 8.98
N LEU A 204 2.21 -17.45 9.94
CA LEU A 204 3.09 -16.30 9.71
C LEU A 204 4.11 -16.59 8.60
N GLY A 205 4.69 -17.79 8.58
CA GLY A 205 5.64 -18.21 7.55
C GLY A 205 5.09 -18.04 6.13
N HIS A 206 3.82 -18.40 5.90
CA HIS A 206 3.17 -18.21 4.60
C HIS A 206 3.02 -16.74 4.22
N LEU A 207 2.72 -15.86 5.19
CA LEU A 207 2.64 -14.41 4.95
C LEU A 207 4.00 -13.82 4.59
N LEU A 208 5.08 -14.27 5.25
CA LEU A 208 6.44 -13.85 4.95
C LEU A 208 6.91 -14.36 3.59
N LEU A 209 6.57 -15.62 3.23
CA LEU A 209 6.81 -16.17 1.90
C LEU A 209 6.07 -15.35 0.84
N LEU A 210 4.81 -15.01 1.06
CA LEU A 210 4.04 -14.14 0.15
C LEU A 210 4.70 -12.77 0.00
N ALA A 211 5.19 -12.18 1.09
CA ALA A 211 5.80 -10.86 1.08
C ALA A 211 7.14 -10.86 0.31
N ARG A 212 7.89 -11.95 0.35
CA ARG A 212 9.18 -12.10 -0.35
C ARG A 212 9.07 -12.65 -1.76
N ASN A 213 7.98 -13.33 -2.09
CA ASN A 213 7.80 -13.94 -3.39
C ASN A 213 7.81 -12.83 -4.48
N PRO A 214 8.65 -12.93 -5.53
CA PRO A 214 8.67 -11.94 -6.63
C PRO A 214 7.31 -11.72 -7.30
N GLU A 215 6.45 -12.73 -7.23
CA GLU A 215 5.09 -12.72 -7.75
C GLU A 215 4.03 -12.59 -6.65
N GLY A 216 4.46 -12.23 -5.43
CA GLY A 216 3.65 -12.06 -4.24
C GLY A 216 3.29 -10.61 -3.96
N LEU A 217 3.25 -10.22 -2.69
CA LEU A 217 2.66 -8.96 -2.22
C LEU A 217 3.21 -7.70 -2.91
N PHE A 218 4.51 -7.71 -3.22
CA PHE A 218 5.23 -6.59 -3.85
C PHE A 218 5.56 -6.83 -5.33
N ARG A 219 4.82 -7.73 -6.00
CA ARG A 219 5.01 -8.03 -7.43
C ARG A 219 5.07 -6.75 -8.26
N GLY A 220 6.12 -6.63 -9.07
CA GLY A 220 6.33 -5.48 -9.96
C GLY A 220 6.56 -4.14 -9.26
N ALA A 221 6.77 -4.10 -7.94
CA ALA A 221 7.11 -2.87 -7.23
C ALA A 221 8.49 -2.38 -7.69
N PRO A 222 8.66 -1.09 -8.04
CA PRO A 222 9.95 -0.55 -8.48
C PRO A 222 11.09 -0.85 -7.51
N MET A 223 12.30 -1.07 -8.02
CA MET A 223 13.45 -1.46 -7.21
C MET A 223 13.81 -0.39 -6.19
N GLU A 224 13.67 0.88 -6.57
CA GLU A 224 13.98 2.07 -5.79
C GLU A 224 12.90 2.39 -4.74
N ALA A 225 11.72 1.77 -4.84
CA ALA A 225 10.64 1.99 -3.90
C ALA A 225 10.96 1.29 -2.58
N ARG A 226 10.86 2.03 -1.47
CA ARG A 226 10.93 1.48 -0.12
C ARG A 226 9.75 0.53 0.10
N ARG A 227 9.99 -0.70 0.54
CA ARG A 227 8.96 -1.72 0.77
C ARG A 227 8.65 -1.86 2.25
N ILE A 228 7.38 -1.70 2.62
CA ILE A 228 6.94 -1.74 4.01
C ILE A 228 5.83 -2.78 4.15
N LEU A 229 6.07 -3.80 4.96
CA LEU A 229 5.07 -4.80 5.29
C LEU A 229 4.20 -4.28 6.43
N VAL A 230 2.89 -4.20 6.22
CA VAL A 230 1.90 -3.79 7.21
C VAL A 230 1.05 -4.98 7.60
N LEU A 231 1.25 -5.47 8.81
CA LEU A 231 0.45 -6.51 9.47
C LEU A 231 -0.65 -5.82 10.28
N ASN A 232 -1.82 -5.64 9.67
CA ASN A 232 -2.94 -4.90 10.23
C ASN A 232 -3.91 -5.81 11.01
N LYS A 233 -4.84 -5.19 11.77
CA LYS A 233 -5.88 -5.83 12.58
C LYS A 233 -5.34 -6.58 13.79
N ALA A 234 -4.27 -6.07 14.39
CA ALA A 234 -3.74 -6.59 15.65
C ALA A 234 -4.77 -6.49 16.80
N ASP A 235 -5.70 -5.55 16.73
CA ASP A 235 -6.83 -5.41 17.66
C ASP A 235 -7.79 -6.60 17.63
N LEU A 236 -7.85 -7.34 16.53
CA LEU A 236 -8.64 -8.57 16.41
C LEU A 236 -7.85 -9.82 16.83
N ARG A 237 -6.60 -9.65 17.26
CA ARG A 237 -5.67 -10.71 17.67
C ARG A 237 -5.00 -10.39 19.01
N PRO A 238 -5.79 -10.29 20.09
CA PRO A 238 -5.26 -9.99 21.43
C PRO A 238 -4.35 -11.10 21.97
N ASP A 239 -4.37 -12.28 21.36
CA ASP A 239 -3.48 -13.41 21.64
C ASP A 239 -2.05 -13.22 21.12
N LEU A 240 -1.82 -12.24 20.23
CA LEU A 240 -0.50 -11.95 19.67
C LEU A 240 0.09 -10.71 20.35
N ASP A 241 1.32 -10.83 20.85
CA ASP A 241 2.09 -9.65 21.26
C ASP A 241 2.62 -8.91 20.01
N PRO A 242 2.25 -7.64 19.78
CA PRO A 242 2.68 -6.91 18.59
C PRO A 242 4.20 -6.75 18.46
N GLY A 243 4.92 -6.62 19.58
CA GLY A 243 6.37 -6.44 19.59
C GLY A 243 7.10 -7.72 19.17
N THR A 244 6.73 -8.86 19.76
CA THR A 244 7.22 -10.18 19.37
C THR A 244 6.90 -10.49 17.92
N LEU A 245 5.66 -10.24 17.47
CA LEU A 245 5.27 -10.47 16.08
C LEU A 245 6.09 -9.63 15.09
N ALA A 246 6.34 -8.36 15.39
CA ALA A 246 7.17 -7.50 14.54
C ALA A 246 8.63 -7.99 14.49
N ALA A 247 9.17 -8.46 15.62
CA ALA A 247 10.52 -9.01 15.71
C ALA A 247 10.67 -10.33 14.92
N GLU A 248 9.72 -11.26 15.08
CA GLU A 248 9.69 -12.53 14.35
C GLU A 248 9.55 -12.32 12.85
N ALA A 249 8.63 -11.44 12.44
CA ALA A 249 8.44 -11.11 11.04
C ALA A 249 9.70 -10.49 10.42
N ALA A 250 10.32 -9.52 11.09
CA ALA A 250 11.55 -8.91 10.61
C ALA A 250 12.71 -9.93 10.53
N ALA A 251 12.86 -10.79 11.54
CA ALA A 251 13.88 -11.84 11.54
C ALA A 251 13.66 -12.87 10.41
N GLY A 252 12.43 -13.31 10.18
CA GLY A 252 12.10 -14.21 9.07
C GLY A 252 12.36 -13.57 7.71
N LEU A 253 12.06 -12.28 7.57
CA LEU A 253 12.35 -11.53 6.35
C LEU A 253 13.85 -11.33 6.10
N ALA A 254 14.66 -11.18 7.15
CA ALA A 254 16.12 -11.10 7.04
C ALA A 254 16.76 -12.49 6.77
N GLY A 255 16.32 -13.53 7.49
CA GLY A 255 16.95 -14.86 7.50
C GLY A 255 16.68 -15.74 6.29
N LEU A 256 15.53 -15.59 5.61
CA LEU A 256 15.22 -16.38 4.41
C LEU A 256 16.08 -15.97 3.18
N GLY A 257 17.04 -15.06 3.34
CA GLY A 257 17.98 -14.58 2.30
C GLY A 257 19.15 -15.52 1.99
N SER A 258 19.33 -16.60 2.75
CA SER A 258 20.47 -17.53 2.57
C SER A 258 20.10 -18.98 2.26
N ALA A 259 18.82 -19.31 2.08
CA ALA A 259 18.42 -20.67 1.75
C ALA A 259 18.45 -20.87 0.22
N ALA A 260 19.65 -21.05 -0.33
CA ALA A 260 19.78 -21.85 -1.55
C ALA A 260 19.31 -23.28 -1.23
N PRO A 261 18.62 -23.99 -2.14
CA PRO A 261 18.35 -25.40 -1.95
C PRO A 261 19.69 -26.13 -1.79
N THR A 262 19.85 -26.86 -0.69
CA THR A 262 21.03 -27.68 -0.40
C THR A 262 21.13 -28.82 -1.40
N GLY A 263 21.72 -28.55 -2.56
CA GLY A 263 22.38 -29.53 -3.42
C GLY A 263 23.88 -29.58 -3.11
N PRO A 264 24.58 -30.67 -3.44
CA PRO A 264 25.97 -30.85 -3.06
C PRO A 264 26.89 -29.82 -3.75
N GLN A 265 27.89 -29.39 -2.99
CA GLN A 265 28.81 -28.27 -3.22
C GLN A 265 29.60 -28.33 -4.53
N GLU A 266 29.74 -27.16 -5.19
CA GLU A 266 31.00 -26.71 -5.82
C GLU A 266 31.19 -25.18 -5.66
N SER A 267 32.28 -24.82 -4.96
CA SER A 267 33.20 -23.65 -5.00
C SER A 267 32.72 -22.21 -5.31
N PRO A 268 33.28 -21.18 -4.63
CA PRO A 268 32.76 -19.82 -4.61
C PRO A 268 33.33 -18.93 -5.73
N SER A 269 32.45 -18.50 -6.63
CA SER A 269 32.57 -17.16 -7.22
C SER A 269 31.25 -16.45 -6.92
N ALA A 270 31.29 -15.57 -5.91
CA ALA A 270 30.13 -14.80 -5.48
C ALA A 270 29.72 -13.83 -6.60
N ARG A 271 28.93 -14.34 -7.55
CA ARG A 271 28.09 -13.51 -8.41
C ARG A 271 26.90 -13.11 -7.55
N ILE A 272 26.85 -11.83 -7.19
CA ILE A 272 25.64 -11.20 -6.67
C ILE A 272 24.56 -11.46 -7.73
N ASP A 273 23.55 -12.24 -7.38
CA ASP A 273 22.41 -12.51 -8.26
C ASP A 273 21.63 -11.20 -8.44
N PRO A 274 21.58 -10.62 -9.66
CA PRO A 274 20.91 -9.35 -9.91
C PRO A 274 19.38 -9.46 -9.87
N GLY A 275 18.83 -10.65 -9.56
CA GLY A 275 17.39 -10.94 -9.58
C GLY A 275 16.65 -10.94 -8.24
N LEU A 276 17.30 -10.76 -7.08
CA LEU A 276 16.54 -10.65 -5.82
C LEU A 276 15.81 -9.29 -5.77
N PRO A 277 14.47 -9.25 -5.59
CA PRO A 277 13.79 -7.99 -5.35
C PRO A 277 14.41 -7.32 -4.13
N ALA A 278 14.59 -5.99 -4.18
CA ALA A 278 15.13 -5.29 -3.04
C ALA A 278 14.26 -5.59 -1.80
N GLY A 279 14.94 -5.83 -0.67
CA GLY A 279 14.33 -6.40 0.52
C GLY A 279 13.19 -5.54 1.07
N ILE A 280 12.36 -6.14 1.93
CA ILE A 280 11.41 -5.39 2.74
C ILE A 280 12.22 -4.62 3.79
N ASP A 281 11.97 -3.32 3.93
CA ASP A 281 12.76 -2.44 4.80
C ASP A 281 12.23 -2.40 6.24
N LEU A 282 10.91 -2.47 6.38
CA LEU A 282 10.21 -2.23 7.65
C LEU A 282 8.98 -3.12 7.77
N VAL A 283 8.78 -3.68 8.97
CA VAL A 283 7.53 -4.33 9.37
C VAL A 283 6.80 -3.42 10.35
N LEU A 284 5.52 -3.21 10.10
CA LEU A 284 4.60 -2.53 11.00
C LEU A 284 3.52 -3.50 11.45
N VAL A 285 3.28 -3.57 12.76
CA VAL A 285 2.09 -4.24 13.32
C VAL A 285 1.10 -3.17 13.74
N CYS A 286 -0.10 -3.23 13.18
CA CYS A 286 -1.06 -2.13 13.22
C CYS A 286 -2.46 -2.56 13.66
N SER A 287 -3.15 -1.62 14.30
CA SER A 287 -4.59 -1.60 14.55
C SER A 287 -5.16 -0.37 13.83
N LEU A 288 -5.20 -0.38 12.50
CA LEU A 288 -5.54 0.82 11.71
C LEU A 288 -6.97 1.32 11.92
N ALA A 289 -7.85 0.47 12.47
CA ALA A 289 -9.21 0.85 12.83
C ALA A 289 -9.29 1.63 14.16
N ASP A 290 -8.20 1.74 14.93
CA ASP A 290 -8.21 2.52 16.17
C ASP A 290 -8.58 3.99 15.86
N PRO A 291 -9.60 4.54 16.53
CA PRO A 291 -9.99 5.92 16.33
C PRO A 291 -8.87 6.89 16.71
N ASP A 292 -8.04 6.54 17.69
CA ASP A 292 -6.88 7.33 18.11
C ASP A 292 -5.68 7.05 17.17
N PRO A 293 -5.23 8.04 16.38
CA PRO A 293 -4.08 7.88 15.50
C PRO A 293 -2.82 7.40 16.24
N GLU A 294 -2.62 7.83 17.50
CA GLU A 294 -1.42 7.48 18.26
C GLU A 294 -1.37 6.00 18.68
N ARG A 295 -2.48 5.26 18.56
CA ARG A 295 -2.56 3.83 18.88
C ARG A 295 -2.58 2.92 17.64
N ARG A 296 -2.56 3.48 16.43
CA ARG A 296 -2.67 2.70 15.18
C ARG A 296 -1.47 1.83 14.89
N VAL A 297 -0.25 2.29 15.18
CA VAL A 297 0.96 1.46 15.08
C VAL A 297 1.31 0.95 16.46
N ARG A 298 1.23 -0.38 16.62
CA ARG A 298 1.43 -1.12 17.87
C ARG A 298 2.87 -1.58 18.04
N ALA A 299 3.55 -1.87 16.95
CA ALA A 299 4.99 -2.13 16.90
C ALA A 299 5.55 -1.81 15.52
N ALA A 300 6.83 -1.47 15.47
CA ALA A 300 7.58 -1.26 14.23
C ALA A 300 8.97 -1.89 14.36
N ARG A 301 9.44 -2.57 13.31
CA ARG A 301 10.74 -3.24 13.31
C ARG A 301 11.39 -3.16 11.93
N ALA A 302 12.59 -2.59 11.86
CA ALA A 302 13.40 -2.61 10.65
C ALA A 302 13.89 -4.04 10.35
N VAL A 303 13.96 -4.39 9.07
CA VAL A 303 14.42 -5.73 8.63
C VAL A 303 15.95 -5.76 8.50
N PHE A 304 16.56 -4.68 8.01
CA PHE A 304 18.02 -4.55 7.83
C PHE A 304 18.53 -3.25 8.48
N GLY A 305 19.33 -3.34 9.55
CA GLY A 305 19.89 -2.21 10.34
C GLY A 305 18.83 -1.39 11.10
N ASP A 306 19.00 -0.90 12.33
CA ASP A 306 20.11 -0.87 13.28
C ASP A 306 19.94 -1.93 14.40
N GLY A 307 21.02 -2.23 15.11
CA GLY A 307 21.11 -3.27 16.15
C GLY A 307 20.08 -3.16 17.31
N PRO A 308 20.16 -4.06 18.31
CA PRO A 308 19.21 -4.11 19.42
C PRO A 308 19.28 -2.82 20.24
N GLY A 309 18.41 -1.85 19.96
CA GLY A 309 18.42 -0.55 20.65
C GLY A 309 17.73 0.61 19.91
N GLY A 310 17.36 0.45 18.64
CA GLY A 310 16.55 1.46 17.94
C GLY A 310 15.10 1.48 18.46
N VAL A 311 14.87 2.18 19.56
CA VAL A 311 13.52 2.55 20.02
C VAL A 311 12.98 3.59 19.03
N TYR A 312 11.90 3.25 18.33
CA TYR A 312 11.07 4.18 17.56
C TYR A 312 9.83 4.56 18.37
#